data_AF-A0A2H0D7K2-F1
#
_entry.id   AF-A0A2H0D7K2-F1
#
_cell.length_a   1.000
_cell.length_b   1.000
_cell.length_c   1.000
_cell.angle_alpha   90.00
_cell.angle_beta   90.00
_cell.angle_gamma   90.00
#
_symmetry.space_group_name_H-M   'P 1'
#
loop_
_entity.id
_entity.type
_entity.pdbx_description
1 polymer ?
#
loop_
_entity_poly.entity_id
_entity_poly.type
_entity_poly.pdbx_seq_one_letter_code
_entity_poly.pdbx_strand_id
1 'polypeptide(L)'
;KYFENVGTKTNPAWKENSAFLTSVKHSIYSAAAVGDLNNDGKPDLIAGDFTGKLYLHMQTLAGFPAVTTAMNIVVDGFAVPRLIDFDKDGDLDLIVGRDNGTISFYENIGTAETADFFEIPNFFGSLDVGSDAVPSFYDYDKDGDYDLIVGNISGKVRFFYNNTFEWNEDTSITANLTAGQNTAPAAADLDNDGDFDLVLGNYEGTFTYYKNQNVTAVKKEELVPQKYELFQNYPNPFNPTTSIQFAVGESVASSQWVILKVYDMLGNEVRTLVNEEKSAGTYTVEFQSAVDGRQLGSGVYFYQLKAGNFVATKKFILMK
;
A
#
# COMPACT_ATOMS: atom_id res chain seq x y z
N LYS A 1 27.57 -9.73 -13.03
CA LYS A 1 28.72 -8.78 -12.91
C LYS A 1 28.48 -7.91 -11.70
N TYR A 2 29.53 -7.37 -11.08
CA TYR A 2 29.43 -6.44 -9.97
C TYR A 2 30.18 -5.15 -10.29
N PHE A 3 29.55 -4.01 -10.00
CA PHE A 3 30.12 -2.69 -10.19
C PHE A 3 30.15 -1.99 -8.83
N GLU A 4 31.35 -1.60 -8.41
CA GLU A 4 31.59 -0.92 -7.15
C GLU A 4 31.61 0.59 -7.37
N ASN A 5 30.92 1.35 -6.53
CA ASN A 5 31.05 2.80 -6.52
C ASN A 5 32.35 3.19 -5.82
N VAL A 6 33.36 3.54 -6.61
CA VAL A 6 34.66 4.04 -6.14
C VAL A 6 34.71 5.57 -6.08
N GLY A 7 33.58 6.23 -6.33
CA GLY A 7 33.41 7.69 -6.26
C GLY A 7 32.90 8.18 -4.92
N THR A 8 32.19 9.31 -4.93
CA THR A 8 31.53 9.87 -3.74
C THR A 8 30.01 9.81 -3.90
N LYS A 9 29.27 10.07 -2.81
CA LYS A 9 27.80 10.17 -2.86
C LYS A 9 27.31 11.17 -3.90
N THR A 10 28.02 12.28 -4.09
CA THR A 10 27.64 13.36 -5.02
C THR A 10 28.33 13.30 -6.38
N ASN A 11 29.30 12.40 -6.54
CA ASN A 11 30.00 12.16 -7.80
C ASN A 11 30.32 10.65 -7.91
N PRO A 12 29.30 9.82 -8.20
CA PRO A 12 29.47 8.38 -8.27
C PRO A 12 30.38 8.00 -9.44
N ALA A 13 31.23 7.02 -9.23
CA ALA A 13 32.11 6.48 -10.25
C ALA A 13 32.13 4.96 -10.13
N TRP A 14 31.74 4.26 -11.19
CA TRP A 14 31.54 2.81 -11.15
C TRP A 14 32.71 2.07 -11.78
N LYS A 15 33.25 1.09 -11.07
CA LYS A 15 34.31 0.20 -11.55
C LYS A 15 33.86 -1.25 -11.46
N GLU A 16 34.03 -2.01 -12.54
CA GLU A 16 33.75 -3.45 -12.51
C GLU A 16 34.71 -4.15 -11.52
N ASN A 17 34.14 -4.93 -10.59
CA ASN A 17 34.86 -5.73 -9.59
C ASN A 17 34.25 -7.14 -9.46
N SER A 18 34.09 -7.83 -10.59
CA SER A 18 33.37 -9.12 -10.67
C SER A 18 34.13 -10.34 -10.10
N ALA A 19 35.31 -10.18 -9.49
CA ALA A 19 36.16 -11.30 -9.06
C ALA A 19 35.45 -12.24 -8.06
N PHE A 20 34.67 -11.66 -7.14
CA PHE A 20 33.89 -12.39 -6.13
C PHE A 20 32.72 -13.20 -6.70
N LEU A 21 32.29 -12.93 -7.94
CA LEU A 21 31.15 -13.58 -8.59
C LEU A 21 31.56 -14.67 -9.61
N THR A 22 32.86 -14.97 -9.73
CA THR A 22 33.38 -15.87 -10.78
C THR A 22 32.81 -17.29 -10.74
N SER A 23 32.41 -17.77 -9.56
CA SER A 23 31.78 -19.07 -9.32
C SER A 23 30.25 -19.07 -9.47
N VAL A 24 29.62 -17.89 -9.50
CA VAL A 24 28.18 -17.74 -9.64
C VAL A 24 27.84 -17.81 -11.13
N LYS A 25 27.44 -18.99 -11.58
CA LYS A 25 27.12 -19.26 -12.99
C LYS A 25 25.75 -19.91 -13.10
N HIS A 26 24.79 -19.11 -13.56
CA HIS A 26 23.41 -19.54 -13.79
C HIS A 26 23.03 -19.38 -15.26
N SER A 27 21.89 -19.97 -15.62
CA SER A 27 21.38 -19.93 -16.99
C SER A 27 21.01 -18.52 -17.45
N ILE A 28 20.63 -18.41 -18.73
CA ILE A 28 19.98 -17.23 -19.29
C ILE A 28 18.68 -16.91 -18.55
N TYR A 29 18.24 -15.65 -18.64
CA TYR A 29 17.08 -15.12 -17.92
C TYR A 29 17.16 -15.35 -16.41
N SER A 30 18.37 -15.27 -15.85
CA SER A 30 18.56 -15.32 -14.42
C SER A 30 18.25 -13.98 -13.77
N ALA A 31 17.63 -14.06 -12.60
CA ALA A 31 17.40 -12.94 -11.70
C ALA A 31 18.15 -13.19 -10.38
N ALA A 32 18.49 -12.13 -9.67
CA ALA A 32 19.25 -12.19 -8.44
C ALA A 32 18.61 -11.31 -7.37
N ALA A 33 18.55 -11.82 -6.15
CA ALA A 33 18.26 -11.08 -4.93
C ALA A 33 19.44 -11.19 -3.98
N VAL A 34 19.76 -10.10 -3.29
CA VAL A 34 20.94 -9.99 -2.43
C VAL A 34 20.50 -9.47 -1.07
N GLY A 35 20.96 -10.12 0.00
CA GLY A 35 20.60 -9.80 1.38
C GLY A 35 21.38 -10.66 2.36
N ASP A 36 21.56 -10.21 3.59
CA ASP A 36 22.25 -10.98 4.64
C ASP A 36 21.27 -12.02 5.21
N LEU A 37 21.41 -13.29 4.82
CA LEU A 37 20.46 -14.36 5.16
C LEU A 37 20.92 -15.18 6.37
N ASN A 38 22.12 -14.92 6.87
CA ASN A 38 22.69 -15.57 8.05
C ASN A 38 23.23 -14.58 9.10
N ASN A 39 22.76 -13.33 9.04
CA ASN A 39 23.06 -12.25 9.98
C ASN A 39 24.57 -12.12 10.29
N ASP A 40 25.43 -12.42 9.32
CA ASP A 40 26.89 -12.38 9.49
C ASP A 40 27.49 -11.01 9.13
N GLY A 41 26.64 -10.06 8.75
CA GLY A 41 26.95 -8.72 8.31
C GLY A 41 27.39 -8.63 6.85
N LYS A 42 27.30 -9.72 6.08
CA LYS A 42 27.67 -9.76 4.67
C LYS A 42 26.52 -10.23 3.79
N PRO A 43 26.40 -9.68 2.57
CA PRO A 43 25.29 -10.02 1.69
C PRO A 43 25.48 -11.40 1.05
N ASP A 44 24.48 -12.25 1.20
CA ASP A 44 24.27 -13.49 0.47
C ASP A 44 23.49 -13.24 -0.83
N LEU A 45 23.38 -14.27 -1.67
CA LEU A 45 22.75 -14.19 -2.99
C LEU A 45 21.79 -15.35 -3.21
N ILE A 46 20.55 -15.05 -3.60
CA ILE A 46 19.64 -16.02 -4.22
C ILE A 46 19.56 -15.72 -5.70
N ALA A 47 19.86 -16.72 -6.53
CA ALA A 47 19.70 -16.64 -7.98
C ALA A 47 18.51 -17.51 -8.43
N GLY A 48 17.60 -16.93 -9.20
CA GLY A 48 16.55 -17.67 -9.90
C GLY A 48 16.91 -17.88 -11.37
N ASP A 49 16.44 -18.98 -11.96
CA ASP A 49 16.65 -19.31 -13.37
C ASP A 49 15.34 -19.46 -14.17
N PHE A 50 15.48 -19.53 -15.51
CA PHE A 50 14.35 -19.69 -16.43
C PHE A 50 13.55 -21.00 -16.24
N THR A 51 14.10 -21.99 -15.53
CA THR A 51 13.41 -23.26 -15.23
C THR A 51 12.58 -23.18 -13.95
N GLY A 52 12.62 -22.04 -13.24
CA GLY A 52 11.89 -21.84 -11.99
C GLY A 52 12.64 -22.34 -10.75
N LYS A 53 13.93 -22.67 -10.89
CA LYS A 53 14.78 -23.08 -9.77
C LYS A 53 15.45 -21.89 -9.12
N LEU A 54 15.66 -21.99 -7.81
CA LEU A 54 16.41 -21.03 -7.01
C LEU A 54 17.69 -21.66 -6.46
N TYR A 55 18.75 -20.86 -6.34
CA TYR A 55 20.05 -21.29 -5.83
C TYR A 55 20.55 -20.28 -4.80
N LEU A 56 20.76 -20.75 -3.57
CA LEU A 56 21.30 -19.97 -2.47
C LEU A 56 22.84 -20.04 -2.48
N HIS A 57 23.48 -18.88 -2.57
CA HIS A 57 24.91 -18.69 -2.45
C HIS A 57 25.23 -17.90 -1.18
N MET A 58 25.73 -18.60 -0.18
CA MET A 58 26.25 -17.95 1.03
C MET A 58 27.59 -17.28 0.75
N GLN A 59 27.76 -16.07 1.25
CA GLN A 59 29.00 -15.33 1.18
C GLN A 59 30.03 -16.00 2.09
N THR A 60 31.28 -16.12 1.61
CA THR A 60 32.42 -16.50 2.46
C THR A 60 33.58 -15.52 2.29
N LEU A 61 34.58 -15.61 3.15
CA LEU A 61 35.83 -14.84 2.99
C LEU A 61 36.53 -15.08 1.63
N ALA A 62 36.30 -16.24 1.01
CA ALA A 62 36.84 -16.58 -0.31
C ALA A 62 35.93 -16.13 -1.48
N GLY A 63 34.82 -15.43 -1.18
CA GLY A 63 33.76 -15.08 -2.13
C GLY A 63 32.61 -16.08 -2.11
N PHE A 64 31.83 -16.12 -3.20
CA PHE A 64 30.72 -17.06 -3.35
C PHE A 64 31.22 -18.43 -3.81
N PRO A 65 30.99 -19.51 -3.05
CA PRO A 65 31.23 -20.86 -3.51
C PRO A 65 30.35 -21.20 -4.72
N ALA A 66 30.82 -22.13 -5.56
CA ALA A 66 29.99 -22.67 -6.63
C ALA A 66 28.86 -23.52 -6.04
N VAL A 67 27.64 -23.31 -6.53
CA VAL A 67 26.44 -24.03 -6.11
C VAL A 67 25.84 -24.69 -7.34
N THR A 68 25.61 -26.00 -7.28
CA THR A 68 24.98 -26.78 -8.37
C THR A 68 23.64 -27.39 -7.95
N THR A 69 23.32 -27.33 -6.66
CA THR A 69 22.07 -27.84 -6.09
C THR A 69 21.11 -26.69 -5.92
N ALA A 70 19.93 -26.80 -6.52
CA ALA A 70 18.85 -25.85 -6.29
C ALA A 70 18.29 -26.02 -4.88
N MET A 71 17.73 -24.96 -4.33
CA MET A 71 16.91 -25.00 -3.13
C MET A 71 15.73 -25.96 -3.33
N ASN A 72 15.15 -26.45 -2.24
CA ASN A 72 13.92 -27.24 -2.30
C ASN A 72 12.67 -26.35 -2.49
N ILE A 73 12.80 -25.36 -3.37
CA ILE A 73 11.77 -24.43 -3.80
C ILE A 73 11.84 -24.42 -5.32
N VAL A 74 10.73 -24.80 -5.94
CA VAL A 74 10.59 -24.80 -7.40
C VAL A 74 9.31 -24.10 -7.72
N VAL A 75 9.43 -22.98 -8.42
CA VAL A 75 8.29 -22.30 -9.02
C VAL A 75 8.17 -22.72 -10.48
N ASP A 76 7.02 -22.46 -11.08
CA ASP A 76 6.84 -22.68 -12.51
C ASP A 76 7.63 -21.59 -13.25
N GLY A 77 8.73 -21.98 -13.92
CA GLY A 77 9.56 -21.15 -14.82
C GLY A 77 10.08 -19.83 -14.25
N PHE A 78 10.96 -19.15 -15.00
CA PHE A 78 11.33 -17.73 -14.81
C PHE A 78 11.30 -17.21 -13.36
N ALA A 79 12.09 -17.83 -12.46
CA ALA A 79 12.07 -17.47 -11.05
C ALA A 79 12.70 -16.09 -10.84
N VAL A 80 11.92 -15.13 -10.34
CA VAL A 80 12.38 -13.77 -10.04
C VAL A 80 12.36 -13.54 -8.53
N PRO A 81 13.46 -13.82 -7.81
CA PRO A 81 13.51 -13.66 -6.36
C PRO A 81 13.59 -12.17 -5.95
N ARG A 82 13.04 -11.88 -4.77
CA ARG A 82 13.22 -10.67 -3.95
C ARG A 82 13.41 -11.09 -2.50
N LEU A 83 14.18 -10.30 -1.76
CA LEU A 83 14.42 -10.47 -0.33
C LEU A 83 13.98 -9.21 0.40
N ILE A 84 13.05 -9.34 1.34
CA ILE A 84 12.44 -8.26 2.11
C ILE A 84 12.07 -8.81 3.48
N ASP A 85 12.36 -8.07 4.54
CA ASP A 85 11.80 -8.32 5.88
C ASP A 85 10.34 -7.87 5.87
N PHE A 86 9.41 -8.78 5.52
CA PHE A 86 8.04 -8.41 5.20
C PHE A 86 7.18 -8.29 6.46
N ASP A 87 7.41 -9.15 7.45
CA ASP A 87 6.71 -9.15 8.73
C ASP A 87 7.38 -8.32 9.83
N LYS A 88 8.58 -7.77 9.55
CA LYS A 88 9.36 -6.88 10.41
C LYS A 88 9.92 -7.57 11.64
N ASP A 89 10.22 -8.87 11.54
CA ASP A 89 10.85 -9.63 12.61
C ASP A 89 12.38 -9.53 12.62
N GLY A 90 12.95 -8.95 11.56
CA GLY A 90 14.38 -8.66 11.41
C GLY A 90 15.16 -9.69 10.60
N ASP A 91 14.50 -10.69 10.03
CA ASP A 91 15.09 -11.55 9.01
C ASP A 91 14.49 -11.30 7.62
N LEU A 92 15.10 -11.86 6.56
CA LEU A 92 14.67 -11.58 5.19
C LEU A 92 13.82 -12.73 4.65
N ASP A 93 12.57 -12.41 4.31
CA ASP A 93 11.66 -13.30 3.60
C ASP A 93 11.96 -13.38 2.11
N LEU A 94 11.53 -14.46 1.48
CA LEU A 94 11.70 -14.70 0.07
C LEU A 94 10.37 -14.53 -0.69
N ILE A 95 10.38 -13.66 -1.68
CA ILE A 95 9.28 -13.48 -2.62
C ILE A 95 9.75 -13.88 -4.01
N VAL A 96 8.92 -14.61 -4.76
CA VAL A 96 9.30 -15.14 -6.07
C VAL A 96 8.21 -14.87 -7.10
N GLY A 97 8.53 -14.04 -8.11
CA GLY A 97 7.71 -13.92 -9.31
C GLY A 97 7.83 -15.18 -10.18
N ARG A 98 6.72 -15.59 -10.82
CA ARG A 98 6.56 -16.87 -11.53
C ARG A 98 6.19 -16.68 -13.00
N ASP A 99 6.41 -17.72 -13.81
CA ASP A 99 6.11 -17.71 -15.25
C ASP A 99 4.61 -17.55 -15.57
N ASN A 100 3.74 -17.95 -14.65
CA ASN A 100 2.30 -17.94 -14.81
C ASN A 100 1.67 -16.58 -14.44
N GLY A 101 2.50 -15.60 -14.07
CA GLY A 101 2.06 -14.24 -13.70
C GLY A 101 1.68 -14.07 -12.23
N THR A 102 1.73 -15.13 -11.42
CA THR A 102 1.52 -15.05 -9.98
C THR A 102 2.84 -14.83 -9.22
N ILE A 103 2.73 -14.58 -7.92
CA ILE A 103 3.86 -14.39 -7.01
C ILE A 103 3.69 -15.34 -5.82
N SER A 104 4.76 -16.03 -5.42
CA SER A 104 4.80 -16.82 -4.18
C SER A 104 5.52 -16.05 -3.07
N PHE A 105 5.06 -16.23 -1.84
CA PHE A 105 5.71 -15.74 -0.62
C PHE A 105 6.21 -16.92 0.21
N TYR A 106 7.41 -16.80 0.74
CA TYR A 106 8.01 -17.76 1.66
C TYR A 106 8.54 -17.00 2.88
N GLU A 107 7.92 -17.26 4.03
CA GLU A 107 8.37 -16.77 5.33
C GLU A 107 9.69 -17.46 5.69
N ASN A 108 10.67 -16.71 6.15
CA ASN A 108 11.88 -17.31 6.68
C ASN A 108 11.66 -17.70 8.14
N ILE A 109 11.36 -18.97 8.38
CA ILE A 109 11.15 -19.54 9.72
C ILE A 109 12.45 -20.11 10.32
N GLY A 110 13.58 -19.66 9.77
CA GLY A 110 14.91 -20.18 10.06
C GLY A 110 15.48 -19.72 11.40
N THR A 111 16.81 -19.68 11.44
CA THR A 111 17.56 -19.10 12.56
C THR A 111 18.44 -17.98 12.03
N ALA A 112 19.01 -17.19 12.94
CA ALA A 112 19.95 -16.15 12.57
C ALA A 112 21.12 -16.67 11.73
N GLU A 113 21.52 -17.93 11.87
CA GLU A 113 22.65 -18.51 11.11
C GLU A 113 22.24 -19.26 9.84
N THR A 114 20.96 -19.63 9.70
CA THR A 114 20.47 -20.45 8.59
C THR A 114 19.03 -20.09 8.24
N ALA A 115 18.83 -19.53 7.05
CA ALA A 115 17.50 -19.34 6.48
C ALA A 115 16.78 -20.68 6.21
N ASP A 116 15.49 -20.73 6.53
CA ASP A 116 14.59 -21.85 6.21
C ASP A 116 13.25 -21.29 5.73
N PHE A 117 13.00 -21.42 4.43
CA PHE A 117 11.88 -20.75 3.77
C PHE A 117 10.65 -21.66 3.70
N PHE A 118 9.55 -21.21 4.31
CA PHE A 118 8.27 -21.91 4.34
C PHE A 118 7.22 -21.14 3.53
N GLU A 119 6.59 -21.81 2.56
CA GLU A 119 5.60 -21.15 1.70
C GLU A 119 4.32 -20.79 2.48
N ILE A 120 3.90 -19.52 2.39
CA ILE A 120 2.57 -19.09 2.89
C ILE A 120 1.61 -19.06 1.70
N PRO A 121 0.66 -20.01 1.62
CA PRO A 121 -0.21 -20.13 0.45
C PRO A 121 -1.21 -18.97 0.38
N ASN A 122 -1.48 -18.52 -0.85
CA ASN A 122 -2.44 -17.44 -1.16
C ASN A 122 -2.13 -16.08 -0.53
N PHE A 123 -0.86 -15.82 -0.15
CA PHE A 123 -0.45 -14.54 0.44
C PHE A 123 -0.81 -13.34 -0.44
N PHE A 124 -0.59 -13.43 -1.76
CA PHE A 124 -0.94 -12.40 -2.74
C PHE A 124 -2.35 -12.54 -3.33
N GLY A 125 -3.22 -13.33 -2.69
CA GLY A 125 -4.59 -13.58 -3.14
C GLY A 125 -4.67 -14.13 -4.57
N SER A 126 -5.50 -13.51 -5.41
CA SER A 126 -5.72 -13.90 -6.81
C SER A 126 -4.96 -13.02 -7.81
N LEU A 127 -3.85 -12.41 -7.39
CA LEU A 127 -3.03 -11.56 -8.24
C LEU A 127 -2.44 -12.36 -9.41
N ASP A 128 -2.63 -11.85 -10.62
CA ASP A 128 -2.03 -12.37 -11.85
C ASP A 128 -1.69 -11.22 -12.79
N VAL A 129 -0.42 -11.07 -13.16
CA VAL A 129 0.05 -10.01 -14.07
C VAL A 129 0.25 -10.49 -15.50
N GLY A 130 -0.06 -11.74 -15.81
CA GLY A 130 0.34 -12.41 -17.04
C GLY A 130 1.83 -12.81 -17.00
N SER A 131 2.28 -13.54 -18.02
CA SER A 131 3.51 -14.34 -17.91
C SER A 131 4.77 -13.60 -17.46
N ASP A 132 5.59 -14.31 -16.68
CA ASP A 132 6.88 -13.90 -16.12
C ASP A 132 6.76 -12.65 -15.23
N ALA A 133 6.17 -12.82 -14.05
CA ALA A 133 5.99 -11.75 -13.09
C ALA A 133 7.34 -11.21 -12.57
N VAL A 134 7.52 -9.89 -12.63
CA VAL A 134 8.69 -9.18 -12.11
C VAL A 134 8.25 -8.23 -10.99
N PRO A 135 8.23 -8.68 -9.72
CA PRO A 135 7.76 -7.86 -8.61
C PRO A 135 8.77 -6.79 -8.18
N SER A 136 8.27 -5.66 -7.70
CA SER A 136 9.02 -4.62 -7.00
C SER A 136 8.14 -4.06 -5.89
N PHE A 137 8.74 -3.86 -4.71
CA PHE A 137 8.03 -3.43 -3.51
C PHE A 137 8.57 -2.09 -3.03
N TYR A 138 7.66 -1.24 -2.55
CA TYR A 138 7.96 0.06 -1.97
C TYR A 138 6.70 0.57 -1.24
N ASP A 139 6.90 1.41 -0.25
CA ASP A 139 5.82 2.04 0.53
C ASP A 139 5.30 3.26 -0.26
N TYR A 140 4.24 3.07 -1.06
CA TYR A 140 3.76 4.10 -1.99
C TYR A 140 2.98 5.20 -1.25
N ASP A 141 2.17 4.83 -0.27
CA ASP A 141 1.29 5.76 0.45
C ASP A 141 1.84 6.23 1.81
N LYS A 142 2.97 5.66 2.26
CA LYS A 142 3.67 6.01 3.50
C LYS A 142 2.95 5.54 4.76
N ASP A 143 2.18 4.47 4.68
CA ASP A 143 1.56 3.84 5.85
C ASP A 143 2.50 2.87 6.58
N GLY A 144 3.66 2.59 5.97
CA GLY A 144 4.72 1.76 6.51
C GLY A 144 4.59 0.29 6.15
N ASP A 145 3.62 -0.12 5.35
CA ASP A 145 3.57 -1.43 4.71
C ASP A 145 4.10 -1.37 3.26
N TYR A 146 4.35 -2.54 2.64
CA TYR A 146 4.91 -2.61 1.29
C TYR A 146 3.82 -2.78 0.25
N ASP A 147 3.68 -1.79 -0.63
CA ASP A 147 2.90 -1.90 -1.85
C ASP A 147 3.68 -2.61 -2.96
N LEU A 148 2.96 -3.05 -3.99
CA LEU A 148 3.49 -3.92 -5.03
C LEU A 148 3.24 -3.35 -6.43
N ILE A 149 4.31 -3.17 -7.18
CA ILE A 149 4.25 -2.99 -8.64
C ILE A 149 4.91 -4.17 -9.35
N VAL A 150 4.23 -4.70 -10.35
CA VAL A 150 4.67 -5.92 -11.04
C VAL A 150 4.69 -5.69 -12.55
N GLY A 151 5.84 -5.94 -13.17
CA GLY A 151 5.99 -6.00 -14.62
C GLY A 151 5.84 -7.43 -15.14
N ASN A 152 5.75 -7.60 -16.46
CA ASN A 152 5.66 -8.92 -17.08
C ASN A 152 6.39 -8.98 -18.44
N ILE A 153 6.42 -10.17 -19.07
CA ILE A 153 7.06 -10.37 -20.38
C ILE A 153 6.43 -9.54 -21.50
N SER A 154 5.10 -9.36 -21.50
CA SER A 154 4.40 -8.58 -22.54
C SER A 154 4.52 -7.06 -22.40
N GLY A 155 5.16 -6.57 -21.34
CA GLY A 155 5.24 -5.15 -21.01
C GLY A 155 4.03 -4.61 -20.23
N LYS A 156 3.18 -5.48 -19.71
CA LYS A 156 2.12 -5.09 -18.79
C LYS A 156 2.73 -4.73 -17.44
N VAL A 157 2.22 -3.65 -16.84
CA VAL A 157 2.54 -3.25 -15.47
C VAL A 157 1.24 -3.15 -14.69
N ARG A 158 1.19 -3.77 -13.51
CA ARG A 158 0.06 -3.67 -12.58
C ARG A 158 0.56 -3.20 -11.22
N PHE A 159 -0.28 -2.45 -10.52
CA PHE A 159 0.00 -1.95 -9.19
C PHE A 159 -1.07 -2.46 -8.24
N PHE A 160 -0.65 -2.90 -7.05
CA PHE A 160 -1.50 -3.39 -5.99
C PHE A 160 -1.14 -2.63 -4.72
N TYR A 161 -2.14 -1.97 -4.17
CA TYR A 161 -2.10 -1.38 -2.84
C TYR A 161 -2.28 -2.48 -1.81
N ASN A 162 -1.44 -2.47 -0.78
CA ASN A 162 -1.57 -3.36 0.36
C ASN A 162 -2.30 -2.62 1.48
N ASN A 163 -3.32 -3.26 2.06
CA ASN A 163 -4.01 -2.75 3.22
C ASN A 163 -4.07 -3.85 4.27
N THR A 164 -2.99 -4.00 5.04
CA THR A 164 -2.89 -5.07 6.05
C THR A 164 -3.09 -6.47 5.44
N PHE A 165 -2.30 -6.80 4.40
CA PHE A 165 -2.30 -8.06 3.63
C PHE A 165 -3.51 -8.27 2.70
N GLU A 166 -4.31 -7.22 2.47
CA GLU A 166 -5.32 -7.20 1.41
C GLU A 166 -4.79 -6.50 0.16
N TRP A 167 -4.52 -7.27 -0.89
CA TRP A 167 -3.95 -6.78 -2.15
C TRP A 167 -5.02 -6.28 -3.12
N ASN A 168 -5.14 -4.96 -3.24
CA ASN A 168 -6.14 -4.30 -4.07
C ASN A 168 -5.49 -3.64 -5.28
N GLU A 169 -5.88 -4.03 -6.49
CA GLU A 169 -5.33 -3.41 -7.70
C GLU A 169 -5.81 -1.96 -7.89
N ASP A 170 -4.89 -1.02 -8.03
CA ASP A 170 -5.19 0.36 -8.45
C ASP A 170 -4.70 0.60 -9.89
N THR A 171 -5.61 0.43 -10.84
CA THR A 171 -5.33 0.65 -12.27
C THR A 171 -5.07 2.11 -12.63
N SER A 172 -5.41 3.07 -11.76
CA SER A 172 -5.18 4.49 -12.04
C SER A 172 -3.70 4.85 -12.00
N ILE A 173 -2.91 4.13 -11.19
CA ILE A 173 -1.46 4.29 -11.07
C ILE A 173 -0.75 3.89 -12.37
N THR A 174 -1.23 2.82 -13.03
CA THR A 174 -0.58 2.27 -14.22
C THR A 174 -1.19 2.72 -15.55
N ALA A 175 -2.28 3.50 -15.53
CA ALA A 175 -3.07 3.86 -16.71
C ALA A 175 -2.27 4.55 -17.83
N ASN A 176 -1.22 5.31 -17.47
CA ASN A 176 -0.38 6.07 -18.41
C ASN A 176 1.04 5.51 -18.51
N LEU A 177 1.32 4.35 -17.93
CA LEU A 177 2.62 3.70 -18.06
C LEU A 177 2.72 3.05 -19.44
N THR A 178 3.87 3.24 -20.08
CA THR A 178 4.22 2.61 -21.34
C THR A 178 5.52 1.85 -21.12
N ALA A 179 5.46 0.54 -21.27
CA ALA A 179 6.60 -0.31 -20.98
C ALA A 179 6.86 -1.29 -22.13
N GLY A 180 8.12 -1.69 -22.27
CA GLY A 180 8.57 -2.59 -23.33
C GLY A 180 8.41 -4.06 -22.94
N GLN A 181 8.87 -4.97 -23.79
CA GLN A 181 8.89 -6.40 -23.46
C GLN A 181 9.79 -6.65 -22.23
N ASN A 182 9.46 -7.63 -21.39
CA ASN A 182 10.19 -7.98 -20.16
C ASN A 182 10.36 -6.77 -19.23
N THR A 183 9.25 -6.09 -18.91
CA THR A 183 9.31 -4.91 -18.06
C THR A 183 9.75 -5.29 -16.65
N ALA A 184 10.78 -4.61 -16.17
CA ALA A 184 11.29 -4.73 -14.82
C ALA A 184 11.13 -3.38 -14.10
N PRO A 185 10.08 -3.23 -13.27
CA PRO A 185 9.89 -2.04 -12.45
C PRO A 185 10.95 -1.93 -11.35
N ALA A 186 11.34 -0.70 -11.03
CA ALA A 186 12.09 -0.34 -9.83
C ALA A 186 11.62 1.03 -9.34
N ALA A 187 11.38 1.16 -8.04
CA ALA A 187 10.93 2.41 -7.42
C ALA A 187 12.01 3.00 -6.50
N ALA A 188 12.21 4.31 -6.56
CA ALA A 188 13.10 5.07 -5.67
C ALA A 188 12.75 6.56 -5.75
N ASP A 189 13.01 7.32 -4.68
CA ASP A 189 12.98 8.78 -4.73
C ASP A 189 14.21 9.28 -5.51
N LEU A 190 14.04 9.56 -6.82
CA LEU A 190 15.14 9.83 -7.74
C LEU A 190 15.47 11.33 -7.83
N ASP A 191 14.53 12.21 -7.47
CA ASP A 191 14.76 13.65 -7.44
C ASP A 191 14.70 14.29 -6.05
N ASN A 192 14.60 13.47 -5.02
CA ASN A 192 14.72 13.84 -3.62
C ASN A 192 13.59 14.81 -3.19
N ASP A 193 12.37 14.60 -3.68
CA ASP A 193 11.17 15.33 -3.27
C ASP A 193 10.31 14.56 -2.23
N GLY A 194 10.74 13.35 -1.89
CA GLY A 194 10.20 12.55 -0.81
C GLY A 194 9.04 11.64 -1.24
N ASP A 195 8.67 11.58 -2.52
CA ASP A 195 7.85 10.51 -3.06
C ASP A 195 8.69 9.52 -3.89
N PHE A 196 8.16 8.31 -4.11
CA PHE A 196 8.84 7.31 -4.94
C PHE A 196 8.55 7.58 -6.42
N ASP A 197 9.60 7.72 -7.21
CA ASP A 197 9.55 7.68 -8.67
C ASP A 197 9.66 6.24 -9.18
N LEU A 198 9.31 6.04 -10.45
CA LEU A 198 9.32 4.73 -11.09
C LEU A 198 10.25 4.69 -12.30
N VAL A 199 11.08 3.65 -12.39
CA VAL A 199 11.87 3.30 -13.56
C VAL A 199 11.42 1.95 -14.10
N LEU A 200 11.18 1.88 -15.41
CA LEU A 200 10.79 0.66 -16.11
C LEU A 200 11.87 0.25 -17.10
N GLY A 201 12.70 -0.72 -16.72
CA GLY A 201 13.65 -1.35 -17.64
C GLY A 201 12.95 -2.35 -18.57
N ASN A 202 13.51 -2.61 -19.76
CA ASN A 202 12.96 -3.58 -20.72
C ASN A 202 14.05 -4.38 -21.46
N TYR A 203 13.60 -5.37 -22.24
CA TYR A 203 14.45 -6.27 -23.03
C TYR A 203 15.38 -5.57 -24.04
N GLU A 204 15.01 -4.37 -24.52
CA GLU A 204 15.83 -3.60 -25.48
C GLU A 204 17.06 -2.95 -24.83
N GLY A 205 17.22 -3.10 -23.50
CA GLY A 205 18.29 -2.47 -22.74
C GLY A 205 18.08 -0.98 -22.51
N THR A 206 16.85 -0.49 -22.75
CA THR A 206 16.43 0.87 -22.40
C THR A 206 15.63 0.85 -21.11
N PHE A 207 15.47 2.03 -20.51
CA PHE A 207 14.54 2.23 -19.41
C PHE A 207 13.76 3.52 -19.62
N THR A 208 12.53 3.54 -19.12
CA THR A 208 11.70 4.74 -19.07
C THR A 208 11.60 5.22 -17.64
N TYR A 209 11.80 6.52 -17.43
CA TYR A 209 11.64 7.18 -16.13
C TYR A 209 10.27 7.85 -16.04
N TYR A 210 9.54 7.56 -14.97
CA TYR A 210 8.27 8.16 -14.60
C TYR A 210 8.47 8.92 -13.30
N LYS A 211 8.56 10.24 -13.43
CA LYS A 211 8.51 11.11 -12.26
C LYS A 211 7.11 11.00 -11.64
N ASN A 212 7.04 10.64 -10.37
CA ASN A 212 5.81 10.82 -9.63
C ASN A 212 5.63 12.32 -9.40
N GLN A 213 4.52 12.84 -9.90
CA GLN A 213 4.12 14.19 -9.57
C GLN A 213 3.15 14.02 -8.44
N ASN A 214 3.52 14.50 -7.25
CA ASN A 214 2.58 14.89 -6.19
C ASN A 214 1.54 15.85 -6.77
N VAL A 215 0.63 15.34 -7.60
CA VAL A 215 -0.65 15.94 -7.84
C VAL A 215 -1.29 15.73 -6.49
N THR A 216 -1.38 16.79 -5.70
CA THR A 216 -2.36 16.87 -4.62
C THR A 216 -3.75 16.82 -5.26
N ALA A 217 -4.08 15.73 -5.93
CA ALA A 217 -5.42 15.24 -5.99
C ALA A 217 -5.71 14.96 -4.52
N VAL A 218 -6.62 15.74 -3.96
CA VAL A 218 -7.29 15.35 -2.73
C VAL A 218 -7.97 14.02 -3.07
N LYS A 219 -7.25 12.90 -2.96
CA LYS A 219 -7.86 11.58 -2.83
C LYS A 219 -8.59 11.74 -1.51
N LYS A 220 -9.90 11.95 -1.62
CA LYS A 220 -10.79 12.07 -0.48
C LYS A 220 -10.85 10.66 0.10
N GLU A 221 -9.81 10.27 0.82
CA GLU A 221 -9.93 9.23 1.81
C GLU A 221 -11.00 9.72 2.77
N GLU A 222 -12.21 9.20 2.62
CA GLU A 222 -13.21 9.32 3.65
C GLU A 222 -12.71 8.46 4.80
N LEU A 223 -11.80 9.03 5.61
CA LEU A 223 -11.36 8.47 6.88
C LEU A 223 -12.61 8.00 7.62
N VAL A 224 -12.78 6.68 7.70
CA VAL A 224 -13.92 6.09 8.40
C VAL A 224 -13.76 6.48 9.86
N PRO A 225 -14.73 7.20 10.46
CA PRO A 225 -14.58 7.63 11.83
C PRO A 225 -14.49 6.44 12.77
N GLN A 226 -13.51 6.45 13.68
CA GLN A 226 -13.34 5.41 14.71
C GLN A 226 -14.33 5.55 15.89
N LYS A 227 -15.09 6.66 15.94
CA LYS A 227 -16.03 6.96 17.03
C LYS A 227 -17.25 7.73 16.54
N TYR A 228 -18.36 7.59 17.27
CA TYR A 228 -19.51 8.47 17.10
C TYR A 228 -19.18 9.89 17.57
N GLU A 229 -19.54 10.88 16.76
CA GLU A 229 -19.33 12.29 17.10
C GLU A 229 -20.43 13.18 16.52
N LEU A 230 -20.85 14.19 17.27
CA LEU A 230 -21.73 15.26 16.78
C LEU A 230 -20.92 16.55 16.74
N PHE A 231 -20.82 17.19 15.57
CA PHE A 231 -20.01 18.40 15.38
C PHE A 231 -20.84 19.67 15.60
N GLN A 232 -20.13 20.78 15.87
CA GLN A 232 -20.77 22.09 15.93
C GLN A 232 -21.26 22.47 14.53
N ASN A 233 -22.51 22.92 14.42
CA ASN A 233 -23.08 23.36 13.16
C ASN A 233 -22.34 24.59 12.61
N TYR A 234 -22.29 24.73 11.28
CA TYR A 234 -21.70 25.89 10.62
C TYR A 234 -22.62 26.40 9.49
N PRO A 235 -22.87 27.72 9.41
CA PRO A 235 -22.46 28.75 10.37
C PRO A 235 -23.20 28.63 11.71
N ASN A 236 -22.63 29.19 12.79
CA ASN A 236 -23.31 29.40 14.08
C ASN A 236 -22.79 30.71 14.72
N PRO A 237 -23.60 31.78 14.86
CA PRO A 237 -25.02 31.87 14.54
C PRO A 237 -25.33 31.71 13.04
N PHE A 238 -26.56 31.32 12.71
CA PHE A 238 -26.98 31.06 11.33
C PHE A 238 -28.22 31.85 10.90
N ASN A 239 -28.36 32.09 9.60
CA ASN A 239 -29.52 32.71 8.96
C ASN A 239 -29.53 32.46 7.42
N PRO A 240 -30.57 31.85 6.81
CA PRO A 240 -31.63 31.05 7.44
C PRO A 240 -31.23 29.57 7.57
N THR A 241 -30.07 29.16 7.05
CA THR A 241 -29.63 27.76 6.95
C THR A 241 -28.30 27.51 7.67
N THR A 242 -28.10 26.27 8.13
CA THR A 242 -26.85 25.78 8.71
C THR A 242 -26.64 24.31 8.39
N SER A 243 -25.39 23.87 8.38
CA SER A 243 -25.04 22.47 8.19
C SER A 243 -24.68 21.84 9.52
N ILE A 244 -25.26 20.67 9.80
CA ILE A 244 -24.96 19.85 10.98
C ILE A 244 -24.23 18.61 10.49
N GLN A 245 -22.99 18.43 10.96
CA GLN A 245 -22.18 17.27 10.65
C GLN A 245 -22.19 16.30 11.84
N PHE A 246 -22.17 15.00 11.55
CA PHE A 246 -21.96 13.94 12.54
C PHE A 246 -21.19 12.76 11.94
N ALA A 247 -20.49 12.04 12.79
CA ALA A 247 -19.76 10.82 12.46
C ALA A 247 -20.47 9.60 13.07
N VAL A 248 -20.59 8.54 12.27
CA VAL A 248 -20.99 7.20 12.70
C VAL A 248 -19.71 6.39 12.78
N GLY A 249 -19.35 6.00 14.02
CA GLY A 249 -18.14 5.24 14.29
C GLY A 249 -18.22 3.81 13.77
N GLU A 250 -17.08 3.22 13.45
CA GLU A 250 -16.97 1.78 13.22
C GLU A 250 -17.43 1.02 14.48
N SER A 251 -18.34 0.06 14.29
CA SER A 251 -18.91 -0.78 15.33
C SER A 251 -18.85 -2.23 14.87
N VAL A 252 -18.94 -3.18 15.80
CA VAL A 252 -18.99 -4.63 15.52
C VAL A 252 -20.16 -5.00 14.59
N ALA A 253 -21.15 -4.11 14.43
CA ALA A 253 -22.19 -4.19 13.41
C ALA A 253 -21.86 -3.27 12.22
N SER A 254 -22.05 -3.78 11.00
CA SER A 254 -21.81 -3.07 9.72
C SER A 254 -22.62 -1.77 9.52
N SER A 255 -23.59 -1.49 10.40
CA SER A 255 -24.49 -0.34 10.35
C SER A 255 -25.15 -0.06 11.71
N GLN A 256 -25.62 1.17 11.92
CA GLN A 256 -26.28 1.62 13.14
C GLN A 256 -27.50 2.49 12.83
N TRP A 257 -28.61 2.29 13.55
CA TRP A 257 -29.76 3.20 13.50
C TRP A 257 -29.41 4.55 14.14
N VAL A 258 -29.57 5.64 13.39
CA VAL A 258 -29.21 7.01 13.79
C VAL A 258 -30.45 7.91 13.80
N ILE A 259 -30.60 8.68 14.88
CA ILE A 259 -31.65 9.68 15.04
C ILE A 259 -31.01 11.04 15.31
N LEU A 260 -31.28 12.03 14.45
CA LEU A 260 -30.89 13.43 14.64
C LEU A 260 -32.15 14.30 14.70
N LYS A 261 -32.34 15.02 15.80
CA LYS A 261 -33.52 15.87 16.05
C LYS A 261 -33.13 17.26 16.52
N VAL A 262 -33.96 18.24 16.20
CA VAL A 262 -33.87 19.64 16.66
C VAL A 262 -34.96 19.91 17.69
N TYR A 263 -34.63 20.65 18.74
CA TYR A 263 -35.50 21.01 19.86
C TYR A 263 -35.44 22.51 20.17
N ASP A 264 -36.52 23.05 20.72
CA ASP A 264 -36.57 24.40 21.28
C ASP A 264 -35.96 24.46 22.70
N MET A 265 -35.92 25.65 23.32
CA MET A 265 -35.38 25.82 24.69
C MET A 265 -36.22 25.14 25.79
N LEU A 266 -37.46 24.75 25.49
CA LEU A 266 -38.34 24.02 26.40
C LEU A 266 -38.22 22.49 26.23
N GLY A 267 -37.42 22.03 25.25
CA GLY A 267 -37.23 20.62 24.93
C GLY A 267 -38.31 20.04 24.01
N ASN A 268 -39.17 20.87 23.42
CA ASN A 268 -40.14 20.38 22.43
C ASN A 268 -39.42 20.07 21.12
N GLU A 269 -39.79 18.95 20.49
CA GLU A 269 -39.27 18.60 19.17
C GLU A 269 -39.75 19.63 18.14
N VAL A 270 -38.79 20.22 17.43
CA VAL A 270 -39.03 21.13 16.31
C VAL A 270 -39.03 20.36 15.00
N ARG A 271 -38.06 19.46 14.81
CA ARG A 271 -37.92 18.68 13.56
C ARG A 271 -37.04 17.46 13.75
N THR A 272 -37.41 16.35 13.12
CA THR A 272 -36.50 15.21 12.89
C THR A 272 -35.77 15.40 11.57
N LEU A 273 -34.43 15.35 11.60
CA LEU A 273 -33.55 15.51 10.45
C LEU A 273 -33.07 14.17 9.88
N VAL A 274 -32.84 13.19 10.75
CA VAL A 274 -32.42 11.83 10.40
C VAL A 274 -33.15 10.85 11.31
N ASN A 275 -33.65 9.75 10.76
CA ASN A 275 -34.21 8.61 11.50
C ASN A 275 -34.14 7.36 10.61
N GLU A 276 -32.93 6.88 10.39
CA GLU A 276 -32.64 5.76 9.49
C GLU A 276 -31.34 5.05 9.88
N GLU A 277 -31.10 3.91 9.25
CA GLU A 277 -29.85 3.17 9.38
C GLU A 277 -28.71 3.82 8.58
N LYS A 278 -27.54 3.95 9.18
CA LYS A 278 -26.32 4.50 8.58
C LYS A 278 -25.15 3.55 8.79
N SER A 279 -24.35 3.35 7.74
CA SER A 279 -23.04 2.70 7.84
C SER A 279 -22.02 3.61 8.53
N ALA A 280 -20.82 3.08 8.82
CA ALA A 280 -19.73 3.92 9.31
C ALA A 280 -19.37 4.99 8.27
N GLY A 281 -19.14 6.22 8.73
CA GLY A 281 -18.89 7.35 7.85
C GLY A 281 -19.25 8.70 8.45
N THR A 282 -18.94 9.76 7.70
CA THR A 282 -19.26 11.15 8.10
C THR A 282 -20.41 11.69 7.25
N TYR A 283 -21.42 12.25 7.92
CA TYR A 283 -22.64 12.74 7.29
C TYR A 283 -22.87 14.21 7.61
N THR A 284 -23.38 14.95 6.62
CA THR A 284 -23.77 16.36 6.76
C THR A 284 -25.23 16.50 6.38
N VAL A 285 -26.01 17.16 7.23
CA VAL A 285 -27.43 17.44 7.00
C VAL A 285 -27.68 18.93 7.14
N GLU A 286 -28.40 19.51 6.19
CA GLU A 286 -28.80 20.90 6.23
C GLU A 286 -30.03 21.08 7.13
N PHE A 287 -30.00 22.11 7.99
CA PHE A 287 -31.15 22.59 8.72
C PHE A 287 -31.54 23.99 8.26
N GLN A 288 -32.81 24.17 7.96
CA GLN A 288 -33.40 25.46 7.60
C GLN A 288 -34.36 25.94 8.68
N SER A 289 -34.33 27.23 8.95
CA SER A 289 -35.18 27.88 9.97
C SER A 289 -36.67 27.98 9.57
N ALA A 290 -37.04 27.61 8.35
CA ALA A 290 -38.43 27.41 7.96
C ALA A 290 -38.84 25.95 8.18
N VAL A 291 -39.81 25.72 9.07
CA VAL A 291 -40.34 24.39 9.40
C VAL A 291 -41.85 24.42 9.19
N ASP A 292 -42.38 23.49 8.39
CA ASP A 292 -43.80 23.36 8.07
C ASP A 292 -44.47 24.67 7.62
N GLY A 293 -43.77 25.45 6.79
CA GLY A 293 -44.25 26.74 6.27
C GLY A 293 -44.21 27.89 7.26
N ARG A 294 -43.61 27.71 8.45
CA ARG A 294 -43.46 28.76 9.47
C ARG A 294 -41.99 29.05 9.74
N GLN A 295 -41.67 30.34 9.83
CA GLN A 295 -40.33 30.80 10.19
C GLN A 295 -40.13 30.71 11.71
N LEU A 296 -39.07 30.03 12.13
CA LEU A 296 -38.65 29.99 13.53
C LEU A 296 -38.25 31.40 14.04
N GLY A 297 -38.41 31.63 15.34
CA GLY A 297 -38.00 32.88 16.00
C GLY A 297 -36.48 32.92 16.19
N SER A 298 -35.88 34.12 16.22
CA SER A 298 -34.48 34.25 16.62
C SER A 298 -34.32 33.73 18.04
N GLY A 299 -33.28 32.94 18.31
CA GLY A 299 -33.11 32.31 19.61
C GLY A 299 -32.15 31.13 19.62
N VAL A 300 -32.04 30.51 20.79
CA VAL A 300 -31.24 29.30 21.00
C VAL A 300 -32.11 28.08 20.76
N TYR A 301 -31.54 27.10 20.08
CA TYR A 301 -32.14 25.80 19.82
C TYR A 301 -31.08 24.73 20.05
N PHE A 302 -31.52 23.49 20.20
CA PHE A 302 -30.66 22.35 20.44
C PHE A 302 -30.83 21.31 19.35
N TYR A 303 -29.78 20.57 19.05
CA TYR A 303 -29.86 19.40 18.20
C TYR A 303 -29.15 18.24 18.88
N GLN A 304 -29.75 17.06 18.81
CA GLN A 304 -29.28 15.86 19.49
C GLN A 304 -29.15 14.70 18.51
N LEU A 305 -28.00 14.05 18.55
CA LEU A 305 -27.71 12.80 17.87
C LEU A 305 -27.84 11.64 18.85
N LYS A 306 -28.54 10.58 18.44
CA LYS A 306 -28.60 9.30 19.14
C LYS A 306 -28.25 8.17 18.17
N ALA A 307 -27.26 7.35 18.53
CA ALA A 307 -26.82 6.19 17.78
C ALA A 307 -26.40 5.08 18.75
N GLY A 308 -27.17 4.01 18.85
CA GLY A 308 -26.96 2.98 19.88
C GLY A 308 -26.97 3.58 21.30
N ASN A 309 -25.86 3.40 22.02
CA ASN A 309 -25.63 3.98 23.36
C ASN A 309 -25.07 5.41 23.33
N PHE A 310 -24.65 5.91 22.17
CA PHE A 310 -24.13 7.27 22.04
C PHE A 310 -25.28 8.28 22.01
N VAL A 311 -25.18 9.32 22.84
CA VAL A 311 -26.05 10.49 22.82
C VAL A 311 -25.20 11.74 22.97
N ALA A 312 -25.34 12.68 22.05
CA ALA A 312 -24.70 14.00 22.13
C ALA A 312 -25.69 15.10 21.76
N THR A 313 -25.64 16.21 22.50
CA THR A 313 -26.45 17.39 22.24
C THR A 313 -25.54 18.60 22.05
N LYS A 314 -25.85 19.42 21.04
CA LYS A 314 -25.22 20.74 20.83
C LYS A 314 -26.29 21.81 20.65
N LYS A 315 -25.89 23.06 20.81
CA LYS A 315 -26.75 24.23 20.66
C LYS A 315 -26.38 25.02 19.42
N PHE A 316 -27.36 25.64 18.79
CA PHE A 316 -27.15 26.65 17.76
C PHE A 316 -28.01 27.89 17.97
N ILE A 317 -27.60 29.00 17.37
CA ILE A 317 -28.24 30.30 17.51
C ILE A 317 -28.78 30.72 16.14
N LEU A 318 -30.10 30.86 16.03
CA LEU A 318 -30.75 31.46 14.87
C LEU A 318 -30.78 32.99 15.06
N MET A 319 -30.16 33.72 14.14
CA MET A 319 -30.29 35.17 14.05
C MET A 319 -31.14 35.54 12.83
N LYS A 320 -31.89 36.64 12.94
CA LYS A 320 -32.60 37.25 11.81
C LYS A 320 -31.85 38.49 11.36
#